data_AF-A0A7C5PF07-F1
#
_entry.id   AF-A0A7C5PF07-F1
#
_cell.length_a   1.000
_cell.length_b   1.000
_cell.length_c   1.000
_cell.angle_alpha   90.00
_cell.angle_beta   90.00
_cell.angle_gamma   90.00
#
_symmetry.space_group_name_H-M   'P 1'
#
loop_
_entity.id
_entity.type
_entity.pdbx_description
1 polymer ?
#
loop_
_entity_poly.entity_id
_entity_poly.type
_entity_poly.pdbx_seq_one_letter_code
_entity_poly.pdbx_strand_id
1 'polypeptide(L)'
;MKHLLYGILALSLLLPLTQARAQSTHSVFFEGSDYELNIYRIKGRKPGKTLLLIGGIQGDEPGGYLSADMYSDIALEKGNLIIVPRANL
;
A
#
# COMPACT_ATOMS: atom_id res chain seq x y z
N MET A 1 11.89 -43.55 -13.62
CA MET A 1 11.12 -42.84 -12.57
C MET A 1 11.99 -41.94 -11.69
N LYS A 2 13.17 -42.36 -11.21
CA LYS A 2 14.03 -41.55 -10.33
C LYS A 2 14.56 -40.25 -10.97
N HIS A 3 14.95 -40.28 -12.25
CA HIS A 3 15.42 -39.09 -12.98
C HIS A 3 14.34 -38.02 -13.16
N LEU A 4 13.09 -38.43 -13.33
CA LEU A 4 11.94 -37.52 -13.39
C LEU A 4 11.71 -36.83 -12.03
N LEU A 5 11.90 -37.57 -10.93
CA LEU A 5 11.79 -37.05 -9.58
C LEU A 5 12.88 -36.00 -9.28
N TYR A 6 14.12 -36.24 -9.69
CA TYR A 6 15.21 -35.26 -9.55
C TYR A 6 14.99 -34.01 -10.41
N GLY A 7 14.42 -34.17 -11.61
CA GLY A 7 14.04 -33.05 -12.46
C GLY A 7 12.98 -32.14 -11.82
N ILE A 8 11.95 -32.73 -11.20
CA ILE A 8 10.90 -31.99 -10.48
C ILE A 8 11.47 -31.28 -9.25
N LEU A 9 12.35 -31.94 -8.49
CA LEU A 9 12.98 -31.34 -7.31
C LEU A 9 13.88 -30.14 -7.68
N ALA A 10 14.70 -30.28 -8.72
CA ALA A 10 15.54 -29.19 -9.22
C ALA A 10 14.72 -28.00 -9.76
N LEU A 11 13.59 -28.28 -10.41
CA LEU A 11 12.68 -27.24 -10.93
C LEU A 11 11.96 -26.48 -9.80
N SER A 12 11.64 -27.16 -8.69
CA SER A 12 11.02 -26.53 -7.52
C SER A 12 11.94 -25.55 -6.77
N LEU A 13 13.27 -25.74 -6.83
CA LEU A 13 14.26 -24.80 -6.28
C LEU A 13 14.41 -23.50 -7.10
N LEU A 14 14.00 -23.50 -8.37
CA LEU A 14 14.07 -22.34 -9.25
C LEU A 14 12.82 -21.46 -9.20
N LEU A 15 11.76 -21.89 -8.51
CA LEU A 15 10.56 -21.07 -8.33
C LEU A 15 10.88 -19.93 -7.34
N PRO A 16 10.79 -18.65 -7.76
CA PRO A 16 10.87 -17.57 -6.80
C PRO A 16 9.71 -17.74 -5.83
N LEU A 17 9.98 -17.92 -4.54
CA LEU A 17 8.98 -17.67 -3.52
C LEU A 17 8.59 -16.20 -3.66
N THR A 18 7.52 -15.92 -4.41
CA THR A 18 6.93 -14.60 -4.48
C THR A 18 6.31 -14.31 -3.13
N GLN A 19 7.14 -13.90 -2.17
CA GLN A 19 6.66 -13.23 -0.99
C GLN A 19 5.97 -11.96 -1.48
N ALA A 20 4.73 -11.75 -1.07
CA ALA A 20 4.07 -10.47 -1.23
C ALA A 20 4.96 -9.42 -0.55
N ARG A 21 5.70 -8.67 -1.36
CA ARG A 21 6.58 -7.62 -0.85
C ARG A 21 5.67 -6.49 -0.35
N ALA A 22 5.85 -6.12 0.90
CA ALA A 22 5.32 -4.85 1.38
C ALA A 22 5.83 -3.74 0.45
N GLN A 23 4.93 -2.86 0.03
CA GLN A 23 5.22 -1.82 -0.94
C GLN A 23 4.42 -0.58 -0.54
N SER A 24 5.10 0.57 -0.46
CA SER A 24 4.43 1.87 -0.36
C SER A 24 4.67 2.64 -1.65
N THR A 25 3.63 3.30 -2.15
CA THR A 25 3.71 4.23 -3.28
C THR A 25 2.97 5.51 -2.94
N HIS A 26 3.56 6.63 -3.31
CA HIS A 26 2.96 7.95 -3.22
C HIS A 26 2.70 8.49 -4.62
N SER A 27 1.58 9.16 -4.81
CA SER A 27 1.22 9.81 -6.06
C SER A 27 0.58 11.15 -5.73
N VAL A 28 0.96 12.18 -6.47
CA VAL A 28 0.37 13.51 -6.38
C VAL A 28 -0.47 13.71 -7.63
N PHE A 29 -1.73 14.09 -7.44
CA PHE A 29 -2.62 14.52 -8.51
C PHE A 29 -2.70 16.04 -8.48
N PHE A 30 -2.88 16.67 -9.65
CA PHE A 30 -2.90 18.12 -9.80
C PHE A 30 -1.62 18.81 -9.30
N GLU A 31 -0.48 18.14 -9.50
CA GLU A 31 0.85 18.65 -9.12
C GLU A 31 1.10 20.05 -9.71
N GLY A 32 1.58 20.96 -8.87
CA GLY A 32 1.81 22.37 -9.21
C GLY A 32 0.58 23.27 -9.18
N SER A 33 -0.59 22.77 -8.74
CA SER A 33 -1.79 23.58 -8.52
C SER A 33 -2.05 23.83 -7.03
N ASP A 34 -2.96 24.75 -6.72
CA ASP A 34 -3.43 24.97 -5.33
C ASP A 34 -4.24 23.79 -4.77
N TYR A 35 -4.53 22.77 -5.59
CA TYR A 35 -5.40 21.63 -5.28
C TYR A 35 -4.68 20.28 -5.33
N GLU A 36 -3.38 20.26 -4.99
CA GLU A 36 -2.60 19.02 -4.98
C GLU A 36 -3.23 17.95 -4.09
N LEU A 37 -3.53 16.81 -4.68
CA LEU A 37 -4.12 15.68 -3.98
C LEU A 37 -3.08 14.58 -3.79
N ASN A 38 -2.65 14.43 -2.54
CA ASN A 38 -1.67 13.43 -2.14
C ASN A 38 -2.34 12.10 -1.82
N ILE A 39 -1.94 11.03 -2.53
CA ILE A 39 -2.46 9.68 -2.33
C ILE A 39 -1.33 8.73 -1.99
N TYR A 40 -1.42 8.09 -0.83
CA TYR A 40 -0.51 7.03 -0.40
C TYR A 40 -1.19 5.67 -0.54
N ARG A 41 -0.48 4.69 -1.07
CA ARG A 41 -0.96 3.30 -1.20
C ARG A 41 0.05 2.38 -0.55
N ILE A 42 -0.38 1.67 0.49
CA ILE A 42 0.45 0.75 1.26
C ILE A 42 -0.09 -0.66 1.07
N LYS A 43 0.74 -1.56 0.54
CA LYS A 43 0.47 -3.00 0.47
C LYS A 43 1.14 -3.68 1.65
N GLY A 44 0.37 -4.47 2.38
CA GLY A 44 0.87 -5.23 3.51
C GLY A 44 1.68 -6.46 3.09
N ARG A 45 2.41 -7.04 4.05
CA ARG A 45 3.22 -8.27 3.85
C ARG A 45 2.40 -9.48 3.45
N LYS A 46 1.12 -9.52 3.84
CA LYS A 46 0.17 -10.60 3.52
C LYS A 46 -1.02 -10.05 2.74
N PRO A 47 -1.57 -10.80 1.77
CA PRO A 47 -2.77 -10.40 1.06
C PRO A 47 -3.97 -10.28 2.02
N GLY A 48 -4.86 -9.33 1.74
CA GLY A 48 -6.04 -9.07 2.56
C GLY A 48 -6.94 -7.99 1.95
N LYS A 49 -7.92 -7.53 2.73
CA LYS A 49 -8.87 -6.50 2.32
C LYS A 49 -8.16 -5.15 2.13
N THR A 50 -8.81 -4.26 1.37
CA THR A 50 -8.38 -2.88 1.18
C THR A 50 -9.22 -1.96 2.07
N LEU A 51 -8.57 -1.08 2.81
CA LEU A 51 -9.19 0.04 3.52
C LEU A 51 -8.86 1.34 2.78
N LEU A 52 -9.86 2.21 2.65
CA LEU A 52 -9.70 3.59 2.20
C LEU A 52 -9.84 4.50 3.40
N LEU A 53 -8.82 5.32 3.66
CA LEU A 53 -8.76 6.30 4.73
C LEU A 53 -8.69 7.69 4.11
N ILE A 54 -9.69 8.53 4.39
CA ILE A 54 -9.76 9.90 3.88
C ILE A 54 -9.84 10.85 5.07
N GLY A 55 -9.01 11.87 5.08
CA GLY A 55 -9.04 12.98 6.02
C GLY A 55 -9.14 14.32 5.30
N GLY A 56 -9.48 15.37 6.05
CA GLY A 56 -9.45 16.75 5.54
C GLY A 56 -10.44 17.01 4.41
N ILE A 57 -11.65 16.46 4.50
CA ILE A 57 -12.77 16.88 3.64
C ILE A 57 -13.23 18.28 4.06
N GLN A 58 -13.27 18.52 5.37
CA GLN A 58 -13.46 19.82 6.01
C GLN A 58 -12.13 20.25 6.67
N GLY A 59 -11.67 21.46 6.37
CA GLY A 59 -10.35 21.96 6.81
C GLY A 59 -10.27 22.33 8.30
N ASP A 60 -11.41 22.55 8.95
CA ASP A 60 -11.54 22.89 10.37
C ASP A 60 -11.74 21.65 11.28
N GLU A 61 -11.60 20.44 10.73
CA GLU A 61 -11.67 19.17 11.46
C GLU A 61 -10.28 18.50 11.62
N PRO A 62 -9.38 19.04 12.48
CA PRO A 62 -7.98 18.63 12.55
C PRO A 62 -7.77 17.17 12.93
N GLY A 63 -8.66 16.59 13.73
CA GLY A 63 -8.55 15.19 14.13
C GLY A 63 -8.54 14.23 12.94
N GLY A 64 -9.28 14.54 11.87
CA GLY A 64 -9.38 13.70 10.68
C GLY A 64 -8.11 13.70 9.85
N TYR A 65 -7.66 14.88 9.39
CA TYR A 65 -6.48 14.97 8.52
C TYR A 65 -5.18 14.66 9.24
N LEU A 66 -5.02 15.04 10.51
CA LEU A 66 -3.81 14.71 11.28
C LEU A 66 -3.69 13.20 11.51
N SER A 67 -4.81 12.53 11.78
CA SER A 67 -4.82 11.07 11.89
C SER A 67 -4.43 10.42 10.57
N ALA A 68 -5.02 10.84 9.45
CA ALA A 68 -4.69 10.30 8.14
C ALA A 68 -3.23 10.56 7.73
N ASP A 69 -2.67 11.73 8.07
CA ASP A 69 -1.26 12.06 7.87
C ASP A 69 -0.35 11.04 8.59
N MET A 70 -0.65 10.69 9.85
CA MET A 70 0.14 9.70 10.62
C MET A 70 0.13 8.30 9.99
N TYR A 71 -0.91 7.94 9.25
CA TYR A 71 -1.01 6.62 8.62
C TYR A 71 -0.27 6.51 7.27
N SER A 72 0.20 7.63 6.70
CA SER A 72 0.84 7.66 5.37
C SER A 72 2.15 6.88 5.27
N ASP A 73 2.81 6.63 6.40
CA ASP A 73 4.08 5.89 6.50
C ASP A 73 4.03 4.78 7.56
N ILE A 74 3.06 3.86 7.43
CA ILE A 74 2.95 2.69 8.30
C ILE A 74 3.45 1.40 7.64
N ALA A 75 3.96 0.48 8.47
CA ALA A 75 4.18 -0.90 8.05
C ALA A 75 2.90 -1.73 8.25
N LEU A 76 2.26 -2.17 7.17
CA LEU A 76 1.05 -2.98 7.21
C LEU A 76 1.39 -4.49 7.18
N GLU A 77 0.85 -5.27 8.13
CA GLU A 77 1.06 -6.72 8.15
C GLU A 77 0.20 -7.45 7.11
N LYS A 78 -1.07 -7.06 6.96
CA LYS A 78 -2.03 -7.73 6.06
C LYS A 78 -2.99 -6.74 5.41
N GLY A 79 -3.26 -6.93 4.12
CA GLY A 79 -4.22 -6.13 3.35
C GLY A 79 -3.59 -4.96 2.62
N ASN A 80 -4.40 -3.97 2.29
CA ASN A 80 -3.98 -2.77 1.59
C ASN A 80 -4.61 -1.54 2.24
N LEU A 81 -3.89 -0.42 2.22
CA LEU A 81 -4.37 0.87 2.68
C LEU A 81 -4.23 1.88 1.54
N ILE A 82 -5.29 2.63 1.27
CA ILE A 82 -5.28 3.80 0.39
C ILE A 82 -5.57 5.00 1.29
N ILE A 83 -4.73 6.02 1.26
CA ILE A 83 -4.79 7.14 2.19
C ILE A 83 -4.81 8.43 1.40
N VAL A 84 -5.78 9.28 1.71
CA VAL A 84 -5.92 10.64 1.19
C VAL A 84 -5.99 11.58 2.40
N PRO A 85 -4.85 12.09 2.90
CA PRO A 85 -4.84 12.79 4.18
C PRO A 85 -5.54 14.14 4.18
N ARG A 86 -5.44 14.87 3.07
CA ARG A 86 -5.99 16.21 2.86
C ARG A 86 -6.77 16.20 1.56
N ALA A 87 -8.03 15.79 1.65
CA ALA A 87 -8.90 15.62 0.48
C ALA A 87 -9.33 16.97 -0.13
N ASN A 88 -9.32 18.03 0.66
CA ASN A 88 -9.73 19.37 0.31
C ASN A 88 -8.78 20.37 0.99
N LEU A 89 -7.77 20.82 0.23
CA LEU A 89 -6.79 21.83 0.66
C LEU A 89 -7.37 23.24 0.60
#